data_AF-A0A830G899-F1
#
_entry.id   AF-A0A830G899-F1
#
_cell.length_a   1.000
_cell.length_b   1.000
_cell.length_c   1.000
_cell.angle_alpha   90.00
_cell.angle_beta   90.00
_cell.angle_gamma   90.00
#
_symmetry.space_group_name_H-M   'P 1'
#
loop_
_entity.id
_entity.type
_entity.pdbx_description
1 polymer ?
#
loop_
_entity_poly.entity_id
_entity_poly.type
_entity_poly.pdbx_seq_one_letter_code
_entity_poly.pdbx_strand_id
1 'polypeptide(L)'
;MSDDDSVRVWFVGREYTDKGMLTVRYATPDGEARFEKQQSLNAPDPTAARDVDPAKLTPVEDADRAERYRREVERVRESNAPDDPI
;
A
#
# COMPACT_ATOMS: atom_id res chain seq x y z
N MET A 1 -8.29 -22.19 -2.77
CA MET A 1 -8.28 -21.17 -1.71
C MET A 1 -8.91 -19.97 -2.35
N SER A 2 -10.13 -19.63 -1.95
CA SER A 2 -10.92 -18.61 -2.63
C SER A 2 -10.22 -17.25 -2.50
N ASP A 3 -10.13 -16.53 -3.61
CA ASP A 3 -9.66 -15.13 -3.73
C ASP A 3 -10.60 -14.12 -3.01
N ASP A 4 -11.65 -14.64 -2.37
CA ASP A 4 -12.84 -13.92 -1.89
C ASP A 4 -12.61 -13.13 -0.58
N ASP A 5 -11.48 -13.34 0.11
CA ASP A 5 -11.17 -12.63 1.36
C ASP A 5 -10.05 -11.58 1.18
N SER A 6 -9.59 -11.34 -0.05
CA SER A 6 -8.54 -10.36 -0.29
C SER A 6 -9.06 -8.93 -0.11
N VAL A 7 -8.29 -8.13 0.63
CA VAL A 7 -8.58 -6.71 0.88
C VAL A 7 -7.78 -5.86 -0.09
N ARG A 8 -8.47 -4.95 -0.78
CA ARG A 8 -7.81 -3.98 -1.65
C ARG A 8 -7.12 -2.89 -0.82
N VAL A 9 -5.82 -2.75 -1.02
CA VAL A 9 -4.99 -1.70 -0.44
C VAL A 9 -4.41 -0.79 -1.51
N TRP A 10 -4.16 0.46 -1.17
CA TRP A 10 -3.73 1.53 -2.06
C TRP A 10 -2.38 2.08 -1.65
N PHE A 11 -1.58 2.50 -2.62
CA PHE A 11 -0.23 3.00 -2.41
C PHE A 11 -0.27 4.28 -1.55
N VAL A 12 0.54 4.33 -0.50
CA VAL A 12 0.63 5.50 0.41
C VAL A 12 2.05 6.02 0.59
N GLY A 13 3.02 5.38 -0.04
CA GLY A 13 4.40 5.84 -0.06
C GLY A 13 5.42 4.74 -0.33
N ARG A 14 6.63 5.20 -0.65
CA ARG A 14 7.81 4.36 -0.83
C ARG A 14 9.01 4.98 -0.14
N GLU A 15 9.94 4.15 0.30
CA GLU A 15 11.16 4.56 0.99
C GLU A 15 12.36 3.80 0.44
N TYR A 16 13.38 4.54 0.01
CA TYR A 16 14.63 3.99 -0.52
C TYR A 16 15.58 3.66 0.62
N THR A 17 16.20 2.49 0.53
CA THR A 17 17.23 2.04 1.47
C THR A 17 18.60 2.00 0.78
N ASP A 18 19.67 2.08 1.58
CA ASP A 18 21.07 2.15 1.13
C ASP A 18 21.59 0.90 0.37
N LYS A 19 20.79 -0.17 0.30
CA LYS A 19 21.19 -1.46 -0.31
C LYS A 19 20.54 -1.73 -1.67
N GLY A 20 20.06 -0.69 -2.34
CA GLY A 20 19.33 -0.86 -3.61
C GLY A 20 17.99 -1.57 -3.43
N MET A 21 17.32 -1.32 -2.29
CA MET A 21 15.99 -1.85 -1.99
C MET A 21 15.01 -0.71 -1.69
N LEU A 22 13.75 -0.95 -2.02
CA LEU A 22 12.62 -0.07 -1.86
C LEU A 22 11.60 -0.73 -0.93
N THR A 23 11.25 -0.06 0.16
CA THR A 23 10.09 -0.42 0.97
C THR A 23 8.89 0.30 0.41
N VAL A 24 7.89 -0.46 -0.04
CA VAL A 24 6.61 0.07 -0.52
C VAL A 24 5.55 -0.17 0.53
N ARG A 25 4.74 0.86 0.78
CA ARG A 25 3.66 0.85 1.75
C ARG A 25 2.33 1.06 1.06
N TYR A 26 1.38 0.22 1.44
CA TYR A 26 -0.01 0.30 1.05
C TYR A 26 -0.88 0.41 2.29
N ALA A 27 -2.06 1.02 2.18
CA ALA A 27 -3.03 1.09 3.25
C ALA A 27 -4.43 0.73 2.76
N THR A 28 -5.28 0.30 3.68
CA THR A 28 -6.72 0.16 3.43
C THR A 28 -7.34 1.54 3.12
N PRO A 29 -8.50 1.60 2.44
CA PRO A 29 -9.15 2.88 2.10
C PRO A 29 -9.46 3.77 3.30
N ASP A 30 -9.70 3.16 4.46
CA ASP A 30 -9.91 3.80 5.76
C ASP A 30 -8.60 4.24 6.45
N GLY A 31 -7.45 3.70 6.03
CA GLY A 31 -6.12 4.01 6.59
C GLY A 31 -5.79 3.28 7.89
N GLU A 32 -6.69 2.47 8.44
CA GLU A 32 -6.54 1.81 9.75
C GLU A 32 -5.62 0.59 9.71
N ALA A 33 -5.37 0.04 8.52
CA ALA A 33 -4.46 -1.08 8.34
C ALA A 33 -3.53 -0.84 7.15
N ARG A 34 -2.30 -1.36 7.25
CA ARG A 34 -1.26 -1.19 6.24
C ARG A 34 -0.60 -2.49 5.85
N PHE A 35 -0.20 -2.57 4.59
CA PHE A 35 0.65 -3.62 4.07
C PHE A 35 2.00 -3.02 3.67
N GLU A 36 3.09 -3.66 4.07
CA GLU A 36 4.44 -3.26 3.66
C GLU A 36 5.13 -4.43 2.96
N LYS A 37 5.83 -4.12 1.87
CA LYS A 37 6.71 -5.07 1.22
C LYS A 37 8.03 -4.40 0.85
N GLN A 38 9.10 -5.16 0.87
CA GLN A 38 10.39 -4.73 0.37
C GLN A 38 10.64 -5.36 -1.00
N GLN A 39 11.15 -4.58 -1.94
CA GLN A 39 11.54 -5.07 -3.27
C GLN A 39 12.86 -4.45 -3.73
N SER A 40 13.54 -5.10 -4.67
CA SER A 40 14.73 -4.54 -5.32
C SER A 40 14.35 -3.34 -6.18
N LEU A 41 15.26 -2.39 -6.38
CA LEU A 41 15.08 -1.30 -7.34
C LEU A 41 14.99 -1.76 -8.80
N ASN A 42 15.42 -2.99 -9.09
CA ASN A 42 15.26 -3.60 -10.42
C ASN A 42 13.89 -4.27 -10.61
N ALA A 43 13.05 -4.32 -9.57
CA ALA A 43 11.69 -4.83 -9.68
C ALA A 43 10.81 -3.83 -10.44
N PRO A 44 9.70 -4.28 -11.04
CA PRO A 44 8.72 -3.37 -11.64
C PRO A 44 8.20 -2.33 -10.64
N ASP A 45 7.81 -1.18 -11.16
CA ASP A 45 7.20 -0.13 -10.35
C ASP A 45 5.97 -0.65 -9.59
N PRO A 46 5.76 -0.20 -8.36
CA PRO A 46 4.56 -0.54 -7.61
C PRO A 46 3.31 -0.04 -8.34
N THR A 47 2.25 -0.83 -8.30
CA THR A 47 0.93 -0.40 -8.78
C THR A 47 0.24 0.49 -7.74
N ALA A 48 -0.73 1.29 -8.18
CA ALA A 48 -1.54 2.17 -7.35
C ALA A 48 -2.35 1.41 -6.30
N ALA A 49 -2.80 0.20 -6.61
CA ALA A 49 -3.46 -0.68 -5.66
C ALA A 49 -3.02 -2.14 -5.82
N ARG A 50 -3.34 -2.94 -4.80
CA ARG A 50 -3.13 -4.38 -4.79
C ARG A 50 -4.14 -5.06 -3.89
N ASP A 51 -4.58 -6.25 -4.27
CA ASP A 51 -5.37 -7.10 -3.41
C ASP A 51 -4.43 -7.98 -2.54
N VAL A 52 -4.61 -7.91 -1.22
CA VAL A 52 -3.75 -8.58 -0.23
C VAL A 52 -4.58 -9.37 0.77
N ASP A 53 -4.00 -10.46 1.27
CA ASP A 53 -4.59 -11.23 2.36
C ASP A 53 -4.66 -10.37 3.64
N PRO A 54 -5.83 -10.24 4.29
CA PRO A 54 -5.98 -9.42 5.50
C PRO A 54 -5.09 -9.88 6.65
N ALA A 55 -4.69 -11.16 6.69
CA ALA A 55 -3.74 -11.66 7.68
C ALA A 55 -2.32 -11.09 7.51
N LYS A 56 -2.02 -10.45 6.36
CA LYS A 56 -0.75 -9.75 6.10
C LYS A 56 -0.83 -8.26 6.43
N LEU A 57 -1.99 -7.77 6.81
CA LEU A 57 -2.16 -6.38 7.21
C LEU A 57 -1.69 -6.18 8.65
N THR A 58 -1.02 -5.06 8.87
CA THR A 58 -0.63 -4.59 10.19
C THR A 58 -1.53 -3.41 10.57
N PRO A 59 -2.18 -3.41 11.74
CA PRO A 59 -2.98 -2.28 12.20
C PRO A 59 -2.12 -1.02 12.37
N VAL A 60 -2.72 0.13 12.14
CA VAL A 60 -2.14 1.45 12.33
C VAL A 60 -2.69 2.01 13.63
N GLU A 61 -1.93 1.89 14.71
CA GLU A 61 -2.38 2.30 16.05
C GLU A 61 -2.39 3.82 16.25
N ASP A 62 -1.66 4.55 15.41
CA ASP A 62 -1.54 6.01 15.48
C ASP A 62 -2.60 6.68 14.60
N ALA A 63 -3.52 7.41 15.21
CA ALA A 63 -4.65 8.02 14.51
C ALA A 63 -4.23 9.09 13.50
N ASP A 64 -3.20 9.89 13.82
CA ASP A 64 -2.66 10.90 12.89
C ASP A 64 -2.07 10.22 11.65
N ARG A 65 -1.39 9.09 11.82
CA ARG A 65 -0.87 8.27 10.73
C ARG A 65 -1.97 7.61 9.91
N ALA A 66 -3.03 7.11 10.55
CA ALA A 66 -4.18 6.52 9.86
C ALA A 66 -4.86 7.58 8.96
N GLU A 67 -5.10 8.79 9.49
CA GLU A 67 -5.67 9.90 8.73
C GLU A 67 -4.75 10.32 7.57
N ARG A 68 -3.43 10.38 7.78
CA ARG A 68 -2.48 10.62 6.69
C ARG A 68 -2.61 9.55 5.60
N TYR A 69 -2.69 8.28 5.97
CA TYR A 69 -2.84 7.20 5.00
C TYR A 69 -4.14 7.29 4.23
N ARG A 70 -5.25 7.51 4.92
CA ARG A 70 -6.56 7.70 4.30
C ARG A 70 -6.52 8.78 3.20
N ARG A 71 -5.98 9.97 3.51
CA ARG A 71 -5.88 11.07 2.55
C ARG A 71 -5.02 10.74 1.32
N GLU A 72 -3.91 10.03 1.53
CA GLU A 72 -3.06 9.60 0.42
C GLU A 72 -3.75 8.53 -0.43
N VAL A 73 -4.49 7.60 0.19
CA VAL A 73 -5.31 6.61 -0.54
C VAL A 73 -6.36 7.31 -1.38
N GLU A 74 -7.09 8.28 -0.83
CA GLU A 74 -8.09 9.08 -1.56
C GLU A 74 -7.44 9.73 -2.79
N ARG A 75 -6.33 10.47 -2.61
CA ARG A 75 -5.59 11.10 -3.71
C ARG A 75 -5.19 10.10 -4.81
N VAL A 76 -4.56 8.98 -4.42
CA VAL A 76 -4.05 8.00 -5.38
C VAL A 76 -5.21 7.37 -6.15
N ARG A 77 -6.29 7.02 -5.46
CA ARG A 77 -7.50 6.42 -6.04
C ARG A 77 -8.23 7.36 -6.98
N GLU A 78 -8.25 8.65 -6.70
CA GLU A 78 -8.87 9.65 -7.57
C GLU A 78 -8.08 9.87 -8.86
N SER A 79 -6.75 9.69 -8.81
CA SER A 79 -5.86 10.02 -9.92
C SER A 79 -5.42 8.83 -10.76
N ASN A 80 -5.58 7.59 -10.27
CA ASN A 80 -5.01 6.38 -10.87
C ASN A 80 -5.99 5.20 -10.83
N ALA A 81 -5.94 4.36 -11.87
CA ALA A 81 -6.53 3.04 -11.86
C ALA A 81 -5.72 2.09 -10.94
N PRO A 82 -6.34 1.04 -10.37
CA PRO A 82 -5.67 0.10 -9.46
C PRO A 82 -4.35 -0.50 -9.98
N ASP A 83 -4.27 -0.74 -11.28
CA ASP A 83 -3.16 -1.36 -11.99
C ASP A 83 -2.17 -0.35 -12.58
N ASP A 84 -2.42 0.95 -12.45
CA ASP A 84 -1.50 1.99 -12.91
C ASP A 84 -0.21 1.97 -12.09
N PRO A 85 0.97 2.10 -12.73
CA PRO A 85 2.26 2.20 -12.05
C PRO A 85 2.47 3.56 -11.35
N ILE A 86 3.19 3.57 -10.21
CA ILE A 86 3.49 4.73 -9.35
C ILE A 86 4.99 4.91 -9.07
#